data_AF-A0A1X7TTY2-F1
#
_entry.id   AF-A0A1X7TTY2-F1
#
_cell.length_a   1.000
_cell.length_b   1.000
_cell.length_c   1.000
_cell.angle_alpha   90.00
_cell.angle_beta   90.00
_cell.angle_gamma   90.00
#
_symmetry.space_group_name_H-M   'P 1'
#
loop_
_entity.id
_entity.type
_entity.pdbx_description
1 polymer ?
#
loop_
_entity_poly.entity_id
_entity_poly.type
_entity_poly.pdbx_seq_one_letter_code
_entity_poly.pdbx_strand_id
1 'polypeptide(L)'
;MNLLLQSPENREYLIDAGRDMVVSLLIKSAYDAGPFLEAYDNIIKFCQVPENLNKTNIELSERGVVCMNIYDIALDFLLLDAFDDLASPPSAMLSVIQNGWISDGIKQSMLNTAVWSILKTKKSLLKSKNGFMYLFYSLSETISPVFAWGFLGSNNQLNEHCQQFKATIMKLLIAVFSLETVRYSSAQTLADDIMHHTRRAVNSLSNI
;
A
#
# COMPACT_ATOMS: atom_id res chain seq x y z
N MET A 1 -5.36 13.45 -14.91
CA MET A 1 -5.21 12.02 -14.52
C MET A 1 -5.63 11.05 -15.62
N ASN A 2 -6.77 11.25 -16.30
CA ASN A 2 -7.22 10.36 -17.38
C ASN A 2 -6.18 10.19 -18.52
N LEU A 3 -5.49 11.26 -18.91
CA LEU A 3 -4.41 11.23 -19.92
C LEU A 3 -3.16 10.44 -19.50
N LEU A 4 -2.82 10.42 -18.20
CA LEU A 4 -1.67 9.65 -17.67
C LEU A 4 -1.87 8.15 -17.92
N LEU A 5 -3.08 7.65 -17.65
CA LEU A 5 -3.43 6.24 -17.75
C LEU A 5 -3.84 5.79 -19.16
N GLN A 6 -4.09 6.74 -20.07
CA GLN A 6 -4.37 6.47 -21.48
C GLN A 6 -3.13 5.97 -22.22
N SER A 7 -1.92 6.44 -21.85
CA SER A 7 -0.67 5.89 -22.38
C SER A 7 -0.47 4.46 -21.84
N PRO A 8 -0.38 3.44 -22.72
CA PRO A 8 -0.10 2.07 -22.29
C PRO A 8 1.23 1.95 -21.55
N GLU A 9 2.26 2.64 -22.01
CA GLU A 9 3.61 2.66 -21.43
C GLU A 9 3.61 3.23 -20.01
N ASN A 10 2.89 4.34 -19.79
CA ASN A 10 2.77 4.93 -18.46
C ASN A 10 1.99 4.02 -17.51
N ARG A 11 0.94 3.36 -18.00
CA ARG A 11 0.14 2.44 -17.19
C ARG A 11 0.96 1.22 -16.78
N GLU A 12 1.69 0.61 -17.70
CA GLU A 12 2.58 -0.52 -17.43
C GLU A 12 3.66 -0.12 -16.41
N TYR A 13 4.32 1.01 -16.64
CA TYR A 13 5.31 1.52 -15.70
C TYR A 13 4.76 1.78 -14.30
N LEU A 14 3.54 2.34 -14.16
CA LEU A 14 2.93 2.60 -12.86
C LEU A 14 2.58 1.30 -12.11
N ILE A 15 2.14 0.27 -12.83
CA ILE A 15 1.90 -1.07 -12.27
C ILE A 15 3.23 -1.64 -11.77
N ASP A 16 4.26 -1.63 -12.59
CA ASP A 16 5.57 -2.14 -12.22
C ASP A 16 6.18 -1.36 -11.05
N ALA A 17 6.08 -0.02 -11.07
CA ALA A 17 6.58 0.83 -10.00
C ALA A 17 5.94 0.48 -8.64
N GLY A 18 4.62 0.33 -8.58
CA GLY A 18 3.92 -0.03 -7.35
C GLY A 18 4.37 -1.39 -6.79
N ARG A 19 4.51 -2.39 -7.68
CA ARG A 19 5.02 -3.72 -7.34
C ARG A 19 6.45 -3.65 -6.81
N ASP A 20 7.34 -3.03 -7.58
CA ASP A 20 8.78 -3.03 -7.33
C ASP A 20 9.15 -2.28 -6.05
N MET A 21 8.43 -1.19 -5.72
CA MET A 21 8.60 -0.47 -4.45
C MET A 21 8.37 -1.39 -3.23
N VAL A 22 7.29 -2.18 -3.24
CA VAL A 22 6.95 -3.07 -2.11
C VAL A 22 7.85 -4.30 -2.10
N VAL A 23 8.13 -4.90 -3.26
CA VAL A 23 9.07 -6.03 -3.37
C VAL A 23 10.46 -5.64 -2.86
N SER A 24 10.93 -4.44 -3.19
CA SER A 24 12.21 -3.92 -2.69
C SER A 24 12.24 -3.84 -1.17
N LEU A 25 11.15 -3.38 -0.53
CA LEU A 25 11.04 -3.36 0.93
C LEU A 25 11.11 -4.77 1.53
N LEU A 26 10.35 -5.71 0.97
CA LEU A 26 10.27 -7.09 1.45
C LEU A 26 11.63 -7.80 1.37
N ILE A 27 12.27 -7.76 0.19
CA ILE A 27 13.55 -8.42 -0.04
C ILE A 27 14.64 -7.85 0.87
N LYS A 28 14.74 -6.52 0.98
CA LYS A 28 15.73 -5.86 1.86
C LYS A 28 15.55 -6.21 3.33
N SER A 29 14.31 -6.49 3.72
CA SER A 29 13.96 -6.85 5.08
C SER A 29 13.97 -8.37 5.31
N ALA A 30 14.47 -9.16 4.35
CA ALA A 30 14.52 -10.62 4.37
C ALA A 30 13.15 -11.32 4.50
N TYR A 31 12.09 -10.71 3.93
CA TYR A 31 10.77 -11.32 3.79
C TYR A 31 10.59 -11.96 2.41
N ASP A 32 9.78 -13.02 2.36
CA ASP A 32 9.34 -13.62 1.10
C ASP A 32 8.34 -12.70 0.38
N ALA A 33 8.64 -12.35 -0.87
CA ALA A 33 7.80 -11.51 -1.71
C ALA A 33 6.76 -12.31 -2.53
N GLY A 34 6.86 -13.65 -2.57
CA GLY A 34 5.98 -14.51 -3.36
C GLY A 34 4.47 -14.28 -3.10
N PRO A 35 4.01 -14.33 -1.84
CA PRO A 35 2.59 -14.10 -1.52
C PRO A 35 2.09 -12.71 -1.94
N PHE A 36 2.93 -11.68 -1.78
CA PHE A 36 2.60 -10.32 -2.22
C PHE A 36 2.45 -10.27 -3.74
N LEU A 37 3.39 -10.84 -4.49
CA LEU A 37 3.37 -10.87 -5.95
C LEU A 37 2.10 -11.56 -6.48
N GLU A 38 1.75 -12.72 -5.91
CA GLU A 38 0.53 -13.43 -6.29
C GLU A 38 -0.73 -12.59 -6.05
N ALA A 39 -0.84 -11.99 -4.87
CA ALA A 39 -1.98 -11.14 -4.52
C ALA A 39 -2.04 -9.88 -5.40
N TYR A 40 -0.89 -9.29 -5.72
CA TYR A 40 -0.77 -8.11 -6.57
C TYR A 40 -1.25 -8.43 -8.00
N ASP A 41 -0.75 -9.53 -8.58
CA ASP A 41 -1.15 -10.00 -9.91
C ASP A 41 -2.66 -10.25 -10.01
N ASN A 42 -3.27 -10.78 -8.94
CA ASN A 42 -4.71 -11.00 -8.89
C ASN A 42 -5.50 -9.68 -8.96
N ILE A 43 -5.03 -8.62 -8.29
CA ILE A 43 -5.64 -7.28 -8.40
C ILE A 43 -5.47 -6.73 -9.81
N ILE A 44 -4.26 -6.83 -10.39
CA ILE A 44 -4.01 -6.31 -11.75
C ILE A 44 -4.89 -7.03 -12.77
N LYS A 45 -4.96 -8.37 -12.73
CA LYS A 45 -5.86 -9.16 -13.59
C LYS A 45 -7.32 -8.76 -13.41
N PHE A 46 -7.75 -8.50 -12.17
CA PHE A 46 -9.11 -8.04 -11.90
C PHE A 46 -9.40 -6.67 -12.52
N CYS A 47 -8.47 -5.72 -12.43
CA CYS A 47 -8.58 -4.37 -12.99
C CYS A 47 -8.53 -4.35 -14.52
N GLN A 48 -7.95 -5.36 -15.17
CA GLN A 48 -7.90 -5.47 -16.63
C GLN A 48 -9.25 -5.89 -17.25
N VAL A 49 -10.19 -6.42 -16.46
CA VAL A 49 -11.51 -6.84 -16.93
C VAL A 49 -12.47 -5.63 -16.92
N PRO A 50 -12.95 -5.13 -18.08
CA PRO A 50 -13.76 -3.91 -18.14
C PRO A 50 -15.06 -3.99 -17.31
N GLU A 51 -15.67 -5.17 -17.23
CA GLU A 51 -16.90 -5.41 -16.47
C GLU A 51 -16.70 -5.22 -14.95
N ASN A 52 -15.46 -5.36 -14.46
CA ASN A 52 -15.14 -5.15 -13.07
C ASN A 52 -15.01 -3.66 -12.70
N LEU A 53 -14.76 -2.77 -13.67
CA LEU A 53 -14.62 -1.33 -13.42
C LEU A 53 -15.90 -0.73 -12.81
N ASN A 54 -17.07 -1.08 -13.36
CA ASN A 54 -18.35 -0.62 -12.83
C ASN A 54 -18.61 -1.12 -11.41
N LYS A 55 -18.30 -2.41 -11.15
CA LYS A 55 -18.43 -3.00 -9.81
C LYS A 55 -17.50 -2.31 -8.80
N THR A 56 -16.27 -2.03 -9.22
CA THR A 56 -15.25 -1.35 -8.41
C THR A 56 -15.68 0.07 -8.08
N ASN A 57 -16.16 0.83 -9.06
CA ASN A 57 -16.67 2.19 -8.84
C ASN A 57 -17.83 2.22 -7.83
N ILE A 58 -18.77 1.28 -7.93
CA ILE A 58 -19.87 1.16 -6.95
C ILE A 58 -19.29 0.84 -5.57
N GLU A 59 -18.41 -0.16 -5.47
CA GLU A 59 -17.83 -0.60 -4.20
C GLU A 59 -17.00 0.51 -3.50
N LEU A 60 -16.29 1.32 -4.27
CA LEU A 60 -15.47 2.43 -3.79
C LEU A 60 -16.31 3.68 -3.48
N SER A 61 -17.34 3.99 -4.28
CA SER A 61 -18.24 5.12 -4.01
C SER A 61 -19.07 4.92 -2.74
N GLU A 62 -19.49 3.68 -2.42
CA GLU A 62 -20.11 3.34 -1.12
C GLU A 62 -19.18 3.66 0.07
N ARG A 63 -17.87 3.81 -0.17
CA ARG A 63 -16.85 4.16 0.82
C ARG A 63 -16.41 5.62 0.76
N GLY A 64 -17.09 6.44 -0.06
CA GLY A 64 -16.76 7.87 -0.21
C GLY A 64 -15.59 8.15 -1.15
N VAL A 65 -15.08 7.16 -1.89
CA VAL A 65 -14.02 7.36 -2.88
C VAL A 65 -14.64 7.94 -4.15
N VAL A 66 -14.37 9.23 -4.39
CA VAL A 66 -14.98 10.00 -5.48
C VAL A 66 -14.33 9.71 -6.84
N CYS A 67 -13.05 9.33 -6.87
CA CYS A 67 -12.33 9.02 -8.10
C CYS A 67 -11.42 7.80 -7.90
N MET A 68 -11.55 6.79 -8.75
CA MET A 68 -10.64 5.64 -8.80
C MET A 68 -9.31 6.09 -9.43
N ASN A 69 -8.38 6.54 -8.61
CA ASN A 69 -7.02 6.81 -9.07
C ASN A 69 -6.03 5.89 -8.33
N ILE A 70 -4.92 5.51 -8.99
CA ILE A 70 -3.93 4.57 -8.44
C ILE A 70 -3.35 5.09 -7.10
N TYR A 71 -3.33 6.40 -6.90
CA TYR A 71 -2.82 7.04 -5.69
C TYR A 71 -3.84 6.91 -4.54
N ASP A 72 -5.12 7.21 -4.77
CA ASP A 72 -6.17 7.10 -3.74
C ASP A 72 -6.34 5.64 -3.25
N ILE A 73 -6.09 4.64 -4.11
CA ILE A 73 -6.23 3.24 -3.70
C ILE A 73 -4.94 2.66 -3.13
N ALA A 74 -3.78 2.90 -3.76
CA ALA A 74 -2.53 2.32 -3.28
C ALA A 74 -1.97 3.05 -2.04
N LEU A 75 -2.33 4.32 -1.81
CA LEU A 75 -1.71 5.16 -0.79
C LEU A 75 -2.63 5.42 0.40
N ASP A 76 -3.91 5.72 0.16
CA ASP A 76 -4.86 5.90 1.27
C ASP A 76 -5.28 4.55 1.87
N PHE A 77 -5.58 3.54 1.05
CA PHE A 77 -6.06 2.26 1.58
C PHE A 77 -4.95 1.30 2.05
N LEU A 78 -3.80 1.21 1.36
CA LEU A 78 -2.76 0.22 1.69
C LEU A 78 -1.86 0.69 2.84
N LEU A 79 -1.58 1.99 2.88
CA LEU A 79 -0.58 2.57 3.76
C LEU A 79 -1.23 3.43 4.84
N LEU A 80 -2.13 4.36 4.51
CA LEU A 80 -2.70 5.24 5.53
C LEU A 80 -3.72 4.54 6.44
N ASP A 81 -4.62 3.70 5.93
CA ASP A 81 -5.55 2.93 6.81
C ASP A 81 -4.79 1.94 7.71
N ALA A 82 -3.73 1.31 7.19
CA ALA A 82 -2.84 0.46 7.98
C ALA A 82 -2.00 1.26 8.98
N PHE A 83 -1.52 2.46 8.62
CA PHE A 83 -0.73 3.33 9.51
C PHE A 83 -1.58 4.01 10.57
N ASP A 84 -2.83 4.36 10.28
CA ASP A 84 -3.77 4.95 11.23
C ASP A 84 -4.26 3.88 12.22
N ASP A 85 -4.59 2.67 11.75
CA ASP A 85 -4.85 1.51 12.61
C ASP A 85 -3.63 1.17 13.51
N LEU A 86 -2.40 1.39 13.01
CA LEU A 86 -1.16 1.22 13.76
C LEU A 86 -0.74 2.43 14.62
N ALA A 87 -1.29 3.62 14.36
CA ALA A 87 -1.00 4.84 15.12
C ALA A 87 -1.78 4.88 16.43
N SER A 88 -2.93 4.18 16.50
CA SER A 88 -3.71 3.97 17.73
C SER A 88 -4.02 2.48 17.96
N PRO A 89 -2.99 1.63 18.10
CA PRO A 89 -3.19 0.20 18.27
C PRO A 89 -3.91 -0.08 19.60
N PRO A 90 -4.75 -1.13 19.69
CA PRO A 90 -5.44 -1.47 20.92
C PRO A 90 -4.49 -1.59 22.12
N SER A 91 -4.87 -1.09 23.30
CA SER A 91 -4.01 -1.08 24.50
C SER A 91 -3.45 -2.45 24.90
N ALA A 92 -4.22 -3.51 24.64
CA ALA A 92 -3.79 -4.89 24.86
C ALA A 92 -2.59 -5.28 23.97
N MET A 93 -2.53 -4.78 22.74
CA MET A 93 -1.41 -5.01 21.81
C MET A 93 -0.16 -4.26 22.28
N LEU A 94 -0.30 -2.99 22.65
CA LEU A 94 0.81 -2.18 23.18
C LEU A 94 1.44 -2.80 24.42
N SER A 95 0.61 -3.29 25.34
CA SER A 95 1.08 -3.89 26.60
C SER A 95 1.97 -5.11 26.37
N VAL A 96 1.72 -5.89 25.31
CA VAL A 96 2.51 -7.06 24.93
C VAL A 96 3.80 -6.66 24.24
N ILE A 97 3.73 -5.71 23.31
CA ILE A 97 4.90 -5.22 22.56
C ILE A 97 5.92 -4.58 23.51
N GLN A 98 5.44 -3.81 24.49
CA GLN A 98 6.26 -3.13 25.49
C GLN A 98 6.77 -4.06 26.60
N ASN A 99 6.30 -5.31 26.67
CA ASN A 99 6.73 -6.24 27.71
C ASN A 99 8.13 -6.79 27.41
N GLY A 100 9.12 -6.43 28.25
CA GLY A 100 10.51 -6.89 28.08
C GLY A 100 10.76 -8.39 28.31
N TRP A 101 9.79 -9.11 28.88
CA TRP A 101 9.92 -10.55 29.19
C TRP A 101 9.42 -11.46 28.07
N ILE A 102 8.70 -10.91 27.09
CA ILE A 102 8.17 -11.66 25.96
C ILE A 102 9.20 -11.60 24.83
N SER A 103 9.52 -12.75 24.22
CA SER A 103 10.44 -12.80 23.09
C SER A 103 9.86 -12.12 21.86
N ASP A 104 10.74 -11.58 21.01
CA ASP A 104 10.35 -10.87 19.80
C ASP A 104 9.55 -11.74 18.83
N GLY A 105 9.88 -13.03 18.71
CA GLY A 105 9.10 -13.97 17.88
C GLY A 105 7.66 -14.15 18.36
N ILE A 106 7.42 -14.12 19.68
CA ILE A 106 6.06 -14.18 20.24
C ILE A 106 5.34 -12.86 20.00
N LYS A 107 6.00 -11.72 20.23
CA LYS A 107 5.43 -10.39 19.96
C LYS A 107 5.01 -10.24 18.51
N GLN A 108 5.88 -10.62 17.58
CA GLN A 108 5.62 -10.60 16.15
C GLN A 108 4.44 -11.51 15.78
N SER A 109 4.41 -12.73 16.31
CA SER A 109 3.31 -13.67 16.04
C SER A 109 1.95 -13.15 16.53
N MET A 110 1.92 -12.55 17.73
CA MET A 110 0.71 -11.93 18.28
C MET A 110 0.25 -10.74 17.45
N LEU A 111 1.19 -9.88 17.03
CA LEU A 111 0.89 -8.73 16.19
C LEU A 111 0.33 -9.16 14.83
N ASN A 112 0.97 -10.13 14.18
CA ASN A 112 0.50 -10.70 12.92
C ASN A 112 -0.91 -11.28 13.07
N THR A 113 -1.18 -12.00 14.16
CA THR A 113 -2.52 -12.57 14.44
C THR A 113 -3.58 -11.49 14.59
N ALA A 114 -3.26 -10.40 15.29
CA ALA A 114 -4.18 -9.28 15.48
C ALA A 114 -4.49 -8.56 14.17
N VAL A 115 -3.46 -8.22 13.38
CA VAL A 115 -3.61 -7.61 12.04
C VAL A 115 -4.46 -8.50 11.14
N TRP A 116 -4.18 -9.80 11.11
CA TRP A 116 -4.94 -10.77 10.32
C TRP A 116 -6.40 -10.85 10.77
N SER A 117 -6.69 -10.83 12.07
CA SER A 117 -8.06 -10.83 12.59
C SER A 117 -8.85 -9.59 12.14
N ILE A 118 -8.21 -8.42 12.13
CA ILE A 118 -8.82 -7.17 11.65
C ILE A 118 -9.15 -7.28 10.16
N LEU A 119 -8.18 -7.70 9.33
CA LEU A 119 -8.38 -7.84 7.89
C LEU A 119 -9.43 -8.89 7.55
N LYS A 120 -9.44 -10.02 8.26
CA LYS A 120 -10.46 -11.06 8.11
C LYS A 120 -11.86 -10.53 8.45
N THR A 121 -11.98 -9.70 9.48
CA THR A 121 -13.24 -9.03 9.85
C THR A 121 -13.66 -8.02 8.79
N LYS A 122 -12.74 -7.17 8.32
CA LYS A 122 -12.99 -6.23 7.20
C LYS A 122 -13.47 -7.00 5.94
N LYS A 123 -12.86 -8.15 5.60
CA LYS A 123 -13.28 -9.05 4.50
C LYS A 123 -14.64 -9.70 4.74
N SER A 124 -14.97 -10.10 5.97
CA SER A 124 -16.27 -10.75 6.24
C SER A 124 -17.44 -9.78 6.06
N LEU A 125 -17.23 -8.49 6.34
CA LEU A 125 -18.22 -7.42 6.17
C LEU A 125 -18.44 -6.99 4.71
N LEU A 126 -17.58 -7.42 3.78
CA LEU A 126 -17.76 -7.13 2.35
C LEU A 126 -18.97 -7.88 1.78
N LYS A 127 -19.85 -7.14 1.09
CA LYS A 127 -20.98 -7.68 0.33
C LYS A 127 -20.52 -8.61 -0.81
N SER A 128 -19.43 -8.26 -1.50
CA SER A 128 -18.85 -9.05 -2.59
C SER A 128 -17.58 -9.76 -2.13
N LYS A 129 -17.55 -11.09 -2.26
CA LYS A 129 -16.34 -11.89 -1.97
C LYS A 129 -15.36 -11.98 -3.14
N ASN A 130 -15.73 -11.45 -4.29
CA ASN A 130 -14.89 -11.37 -5.50
C ASN A 130 -14.81 -9.92 -6.01
N GLY A 131 -14.94 -8.95 -5.10
CA GLY A 131 -14.85 -7.52 -5.40
C GLY A 131 -13.41 -7.01 -5.31
N PHE A 132 -13.22 -5.76 -5.72
CA PHE A 132 -11.94 -5.09 -5.63
C PHE A 132 -11.46 -5.04 -4.18
N MET A 133 -12.33 -4.68 -3.23
CA MET A 133 -11.92 -4.58 -1.81
C MET A 133 -11.54 -5.94 -1.22
N TYR A 134 -12.13 -7.02 -1.71
CA TYR A 134 -11.76 -8.36 -1.24
C TYR A 134 -10.32 -8.71 -1.65
N LEU A 135 -9.98 -8.43 -2.91
CA LEU A 135 -8.62 -8.62 -3.42
C LEU A 135 -7.64 -7.66 -2.73
N PHE A 136 -8.05 -6.41 -2.54
CA PHE A 136 -7.30 -5.39 -1.82
C PHE A 136 -6.95 -5.83 -0.38
N TYR A 137 -7.92 -6.34 0.40
CA TYR A 137 -7.61 -6.86 1.73
C TYR A 137 -6.78 -8.13 1.69
N SER A 138 -6.89 -8.95 0.64
CA SER A 138 -6.01 -10.11 0.44
C SER A 138 -4.56 -9.69 0.16
N LEU A 139 -4.34 -8.62 -0.60
CA LEU A 139 -3.02 -7.99 -0.74
C LEU A 139 -2.53 -7.43 0.59
N SER A 140 -3.40 -6.74 1.32
CA SER A 140 -3.07 -6.16 2.63
C SER A 140 -2.65 -7.22 3.66
N GLU A 141 -3.24 -8.42 3.63
CA GLU A 141 -2.84 -9.56 4.48
C GLU A 141 -1.36 -9.95 4.31
N THR A 142 -0.75 -9.64 3.15
CA THR A 142 0.66 -9.95 2.87
C THR A 142 1.64 -8.89 3.39
N ILE A 143 1.21 -7.62 3.48
CA ILE A 143 2.12 -6.49 3.74
C ILE A 143 1.86 -5.78 5.07
N SER A 144 0.60 -5.69 5.51
CA SER A 144 0.24 -5.03 6.78
C SER A 144 0.94 -5.64 8.00
N PRO A 145 1.14 -6.98 8.11
CA PRO A 145 1.91 -7.55 9.23
C PRO A 145 3.38 -7.10 9.23
N VAL A 146 4.00 -6.95 8.06
CA VAL A 146 5.38 -6.47 7.91
C VAL A 146 5.48 -5.03 8.39
N PHE A 147 4.55 -4.16 7.97
CA PHE A 147 4.50 -2.79 8.45
C PHE A 147 4.22 -2.70 9.94
N ALA A 148 3.28 -3.49 10.46
CA ALA A 148 2.96 -3.51 11.88
C ALA A 148 4.20 -3.84 12.72
N TRP A 149 4.91 -4.91 12.36
CA TRP A 149 6.13 -5.29 13.06
C TRP A 149 7.27 -4.30 12.83
N GLY A 150 7.37 -3.72 11.63
CA GLY A 150 8.39 -2.71 11.34
C GLY A 150 8.20 -1.44 12.14
N PHE A 151 6.98 -0.93 12.29
CA PHE A 151 6.75 0.32 13.02
C PHE A 151 6.68 0.15 14.54
N LEU A 152 6.08 -0.95 15.03
CA LEU A 152 5.81 -1.12 16.45
C LEU A 152 6.77 -2.12 17.13
N GLY A 153 7.37 -3.02 16.37
CA GLY A 153 8.26 -4.04 16.89
C GLY A 153 9.63 -3.51 17.31
N SER A 154 10.47 -4.42 17.76
CA SER A 154 11.83 -4.17 18.26
C SER A 154 12.93 -4.36 17.20
N ASN A 155 12.56 -4.72 15.96
CA ASN A 155 13.53 -4.90 14.88
C ASN A 155 13.92 -3.53 14.26
N ASN A 156 15.06 -2.99 14.70
CA ASN A 156 15.56 -1.68 14.24
C ASN A 156 15.78 -1.62 12.72
N GLN A 157 16.34 -2.67 12.12
CA GLN A 157 16.62 -2.68 10.67
C GLN A 157 15.32 -2.62 9.85
N LEU A 158 14.33 -3.44 10.22
CA LEU A 158 13.02 -3.40 9.58
C LEU A 158 12.32 -2.06 9.82
N ASN A 159 12.44 -1.50 11.03
CA ASN A 159 11.91 -0.17 11.33
C ASN A 159 12.49 0.89 10.40
N GLU A 160 13.82 0.93 10.25
CA GLU A 160 14.49 1.86 9.34
C GLU A 160 13.99 1.71 7.90
N HIS A 161 13.89 0.49 7.38
CA HIS A 161 13.36 0.24 6.04
C HIS A 161 11.90 0.70 5.90
N CYS A 162 11.04 0.41 6.87
CA CYS A 162 9.64 0.82 6.87
C CYS A 162 9.49 2.36 6.98
N GLN A 163 10.32 3.02 7.79
CA GLN A 163 10.33 4.49 7.91
C GLN A 163 10.79 5.16 6.62
N GLN A 164 11.84 4.64 5.99
CA GLN A 164 12.30 5.13 4.69
C GLN A 164 11.23 4.94 3.62
N PHE A 165 10.62 3.77 3.56
CA PHE A 165 9.50 3.49 2.65
C PHE A 165 8.37 4.50 2.85
N LYS A 166 7.90 4.68 4.10
CA LYS A 166 6.88 5.67 4.46
C LYS A 166 7.28 7.08 4.03
N ALA A 167 8.49 7.51 4.32
CA ALA A 167 8.98 8.84 3.97
C ALA A 167 9.02 9.08 2.46
N THR A 168 9.46 8.09 1.68
CA THR A 168 9.47 8.19 0.21
C THR A 168 8.05 8.30 -0.34
N ILE A 169 7.13 7.46 0.14
CA ILE A 169 5.75 7.48 -0.28
C ILE A 169 5.07 8.81 0.07
N MET A 170 5.26 9.32 1.29
CA MET A 170 4.73 10.62 1.71
C MET A 170 5.29 11.77 0.85
N LYS A 171 6.58 11.73 0.49
CA LYS A 171 7.19 12.71 -0.42
C LYS A 171 6.56 12.65 -1.81
N LEU A 172 6.30 11.45 -2.33
CA LEU A 172 5.62 11.28 -3.63
C LEU A 172 4.21 11.87 -3.58
N LEU A 173 3.44 11.55 -2.54
CA LEU A 173 2.09 12.09 -2.33
C LEU A 173 2.08 13.61 -2.32
N ILE A 174 2.91 14.22 -1.46
CA ILE A 174 3.00 15.68 -1.36
C ILE A 174 3.42 16.29 -2.70
N ALA A 175 4.37 15.66 -3.40
CA ALA A 175 4.84 16.17 -4.68
C ALA A 175 3.77 16.16 -5.78
N VAL A 176 2.94 15.11 -5.86
CA VAL A 176 1.90 14.98 -6.89
C VAL A 176 0.75 15.99 -6.72
N PHE A 177 0.54 16.50 -5.51
CA PHE A 177 -0.51 17.47 -5.18
C PHE A 177 -0.01 18.91 -4.92
N SER A 178 1.30 19.16 -5.02
CA SER A 178 1.87 20.49 -4.78
C SER A 178 2.04 21.28 -6.08
N LEU A 179 1.55 22.53 -6.06
CA LEU A 179 1.72 23.51 -7.13
C LEU A 179 3.18 23.93 -7.34
N GLU A 180 4.05 23.71 -6.35
CA GLU A 180 5.48 24.03 -6.44
C GLU A 180 6.27 22.95 -7.19
N THR A 181 5.80 21.71 -7.16
CA THR A 181 6.52 20.54 -7.68
C THR A 181 5.93 19.96 -8.95
N VAL A 182 4.71 20.37 -9.33
CA VAL A 182 3.98 19.86 -10.48
C VAL A 182 3.30 20.99 -11.24
N ARG A 183 3.39 20.94 -12.57
CA ARG A 183 2.84 21.94 -13.49
C ARG A 183 1.44 21.56 -13.96
N TYR A 184 0.44 22.22 -13.38
CA TYR A 184 -0.98 22.10 -13.76
C TYR A 184 -1.36 22.87 -15.04
N SER A 185 -0.37 23.34 -15.81
CA SER A 185 -0.57 24.10 -17.06
C SER A 185 -1.32 23.31 -18.14
N SER A 186 -1.18 21.98 -18.15
CA SER A 186 -1.91 21.08 -19.04
C SER A 186 -1.97 19.68 -18.43
N ALA A 187 -2.89 18.85 -18.93
CA ALA A 187 -2.96 17.46 -18.50
C ALA A 187 -1.71 16.63 -18.90
N GLN A 188 -1.01 17.01 -19.97
CA GLN A 188 0.24 16.36 -20.39
C GLN A 188 1.39 16.71 -19.44
N THR A 189 1.60 17.99 -19.15
CA THR A 189 2.66 18.44 -18.23
C THR A 189 2.47 17.86 -16.83
N LEU A 190 1.22 17.76 -16.37
CA LEU A 190 0.87 17.07 -15.13
C LEU A 190 1.25 15.58 -15.18
N ALA A 191 0.95 14.89 -16.28
CA ALA A 191 1.31 13.48 -16.43
C ALA A 191 2.83 13.26 -16.42
N ASP A 192 3.58 14.12 -17.11
CA ASP A 192 5.04 14.04 -17.16
C ASP A 192 5.68 14.26 -15.78
N ASP A 193 5.20 15.26 -15.03
CA ASP A 193 5.71 15.56 -13.69
C ASP A 193 5.37 14.45 -12.70
N ILE A 194 4.17 13.88 -12.77
CA ILE A 194 3.79 12.70 -11.96
C ILE A 194 4.74 11.53 -12.25
N MET A 195 4.96 11.20 -13.52
CA MET A 195 5.87 10.11 -13.91
C MET A 195 7.31 10.36 -13.45
N HIS A 196 7.78 11.60 -13.51
CA HIS A 196 9.09 11.98 -13.01
C HIS A 196 9.20 11.76 -11.49
N HIS A 197 8.21 12.17 -10.70
CA HIS A 197 8.21 11.94 -9.25
C HIS A 197 8.10 10.45 -8.90
N THR A 198 7.29 9.68 -9.62
CA THR A 198 7.20 8.22 -9.41
C THR A 198 8.54 7.54 -9.70
N ARG A 199 9.21 7.87 -10.81
CA ARG A 199 10.56 7.36 -11.13
C ARG A 199 11.57 7.67 -10.03
N ARG A 200 11.53 8.89 -9.49
CA ARG A 200 12.41 9.29 -8.37
C ARG A 200 12.12 8.46 -7.12
N ALA A 201 10.85 8.21 -6.81
CA ALA A 201 10.46 7.37 -5.68
C ALA A 201 10.96 5.93 -5.84
N VAL A 202 10.76 5.30 -7.01
CA VAL A 202 11.27 3.94 -7.30
C VAL A 202 12.78 3.90 -7.11
N ASN A 203 13.52 4.80 -7.77
CA ASN A 203 14.98 4.85 -7.70
C ASN A 203 15.50 5.03 -6.27
N SER A 204 14.81 5.85 -5.45
CA SER A 204 15.20 6.04 -4.05
C SER A 204 15.04 4.77 -3.22
N LEU A 205 14.05 3.93 -3.55
CA LEU A 205 13.82 2.66 -2.88
C LEU A 205 14.62 1.51 -3.49
N SER A 206 15.16 1.64 -4.71
CA SER A 206 16.04 0.63 -5.31
C SER A 206 17.51 0.79 -4.91
N ASN A 207 18.01 2.01 -4.71
CA ASN A 207 19.44 2.31 -4.44
C ASN A 207 19.89 2.15 -2.98
N ILE A 208 19.23 1.29 -2.21
CA ILE A 208 19.54 1.01 -0.78
C ILE A 208 19.83 -0.49 -0.64
#